data_AF-A0A3D3NKN4-F1
#
_entry.id   AF-A0A3D3NKN4-F1
#
_cell.length_a   1.000
_cell.length_b   1.000
_cell.length_c   1.000
_cell.angle_alpha   90.00
_cell.angle_beta   90.00
_cell.angle_gamma   90.00
#
_symmetry.space_group_name_H-M   'P 1'
#
loop_
_entity.id
_entity.type
_entity.pdbx_description
1 polymer ?
#
loop_
_entity_poly.entity_id
_entity_poly.type
_entity_poly.pdbx_seq_one_letter_code
_entity_poly.pdbx_strand_id
1 'polypeptide(L)'
;GGALSFSRARHLRQLAATLPLQSIVLETDAPDMPPAWLAGGRNSPAELPRIGALLAELRDIDAGELARATSSNACAALPRLLSDD
;
A
#
# COMPACT_ATOMS: atom_id res chain seq x y z
N GLY A 1 3.49 -1.29 -3.09
CA GLY A 1 4.20 -1.27 -1.81
C GLY A 1 5.20 -0.13 -1.65
N GLY A 2 6.40 -0.43 -1.13
CA GLY A 2 7.39 0.54 -0.67
C GLY A 2 7.88 1.54 -1.73
N ALA A 3 7.84 1.19 -3.01
CA ALA A 3 8.23 2.07 -4.12
C ALA A 3 7.48 3.43 -4.15
N LEU A 4 6.26 3.48 -3.61
CA LEU A 4 5.46 4.72 -3.51
C LEU A 4 6.16 5.82 -2.68
N SER A 5 7.00 5.42 -1.72
CA SER A 5 7.73 6.32 -0.80
C SER A 5 8.82 7.15 -1.47
N PHE A 6 9.26 6.77 -2.67
CA PHE A 6 10.26 7.53 -3.41
C PHE A 6 9.59 8.68 -4.16
N SER A 7 9.88 9.93 -3.77
CA SER A 7 9.32 11.13 -4.41
C SER A 7 9.62 11.23 -5.92
N ARG A 8 10.71 10.60 -6.38
CA ARG A 8 11.08 10.49 -7.79
C ARG A 8 10.18 9.54 -8.61
N ALA A 9 9.43 8.65 -7.97
CA ALA A 9 8.52 7.70 -8.63
C ALA A 9 7.21 8.38 -9.07
N ARG A 10 7.32 9.49 -9.83
CA ARG A 10 6.20 10.39 -10.16
C ARG A 10 5.04 9.68 -10.85
N HIS A 11 5.34 8.84 -11.85
CA HIS A 11 4.30 8.10 -12.59
C HIS A 11 3.55 7.12 -11.66
N LEU A 12 4.27 6.35 -10.84
CA LEU A 12 3.66 5.45 -9.87
C LEU A 12 2.78 6.20 -8.87
N ARG A 13 3.28 7.31 -8.32
CA ARG A 13 2.52 8.15 -7.37
C ARG A 13 1.26 8.73 -8.00
N GLN A 14 1.35 9.18 -9.26
CA GLN A 14 0.19 9.66 -10.01
C GLN A 14 -0.84 8.56 -10.24
N LEU A 15 -0.42 7.38 -10.72
CA LEU A 15 -1.32 6.23 -10.90
C LEU A 15 -2.01 5.84 -9.59
N ALA A 16 -1.25 5.74 -8.51
CA ALA A 16 -1.80 5.38 -7.20
C ALA A 16 -2.79 6.42 -6.68
N ALA A 17 -2.59 7.70 -7.01
CA ALA A 17 -3.52 8.78 -6.66
C ALA A 17 -4.82 8.75 -7.50
N THR A 18 -4.76 8.34 -8.78
CA THR A 18 -5.89 8.47 -9.71
C THR A 18 -6.67 7.18 -9.98
N LEU A 19 -6.10 6.00 -9.71
CA LEU A 19 -6.81 4.73 -9.92
C LEU A 19 -8.09 4.67 -9.08
N PRO A 20 -9.11 3.93 -9.51
CA PRO A 20 -10.27 3.65 -8.66
C PRO A 20 -9.81 2.98 -7.36
N LEU A 21 -10.32 3.43 -6.21
CA LEU A 21 -9.87 2.94 -4.91
C LEU A 21 -10.08 1.43 -4.78
N GLN A 22 -11.16 0.90 -5.34
CA GLN A 22 -11.48 -0.54 -5.36
C GLN A 22 -10.47 -1.40 -6.16
N SER A 23 -9.61 -0.78 -6.94
CA SER A 23 -8.57 -1.46 -7.74
C SER A 23 -7.21 -1.51 -7.03
N ILE A 24 -7.12 -1.04 -5.78
CA ILE A 24 -5.87 -0.92 -5.05
C ILE A 24 -5.80 -1.95 -3.92
N VAL A 25 -4.69 -2.68 -3.87
CA VAL A 25 -4.26 -3.47 -2.71
C VAL A 25 -2.92 -2.93 -2.19
N LEU A 26 -2.65 -3.13 -0.90
CA LEU A 26 -1.37 -2.76 -0.29
C LEU A 26 -0.51 -4.00 -0.04
N GLU A 27 0.80 -3.82 -0.16
CA GLU A 27 1.81 -4.83 0.12
C GLU A 27 3.08 -4.14 0.62
N THR A 28 3.97 -4.90 1.26
CA THR A 28 5.32 -4.44 1.58
C THR A 28 6.36 -4.95 0.59
N ASP A 29 6.18 -6.15 0.04
CA ASP A 29 7.21 -6.94 -0.65
C ASP A 29 8.41 -7.28 0.25
N ALA A 30 8.18 -7.36 1.57
CA ALA A 30 9.21 -7.72 2.53
C ALA A 30 9.70 -9.18 2.32
N PRO A 31 11.00 -9.46 2.48
CA PRO A 31 12.04 -8.58 3.03
C PRO A 31 12.67 -7.57 2.04
N ASP A 32 12.26 -7.63 0.77
CA ASP A 32 12.79 -6.83 -0.33
C ASP A 32 12.12 -5.45 -0.44
N MET A 33 12.53 -4.67 -1.45
CA MET A 33 11.96 -3.36 -1.81
C MET A 33 11.70 -2.40 -0.61
N PRO A 34 12.72 -2.08 0.20
CA PRO A 34 12.51 -1.23 1.36
C PRO A 34 12.01 0.16 0.97
N PRO A 35 11.03 0.72 1.69
CA PRO A 35 10.62 2.10 1.49
C PRO A 35 11.78 3.07 1.80
N ALA A 36 11.72 4.25 1.20
CA ALA A 36 12.77 5.27 1.22
C ALA A 36 13.21 5.67 2.64
N TRP A 37 12.31 5.63 3.63
CA TRP A 37 12.62 5.99 5.01
C TRP A 37 13.43 4.94 5.77
N LEU A 38 13.55 3.71 5.25
CA LEU A 38 14.44 2.69 5.84
C LEU A 38 15.89 2.83 5.35
N ALA A 39 16.16 3.72 4.40
CA ALA A 39 17.51 4.00 3.89
C ALA A 39 18.30 2.73 3.49
N GLY A 40 17.63 1.76 2.85
CA GLY A 40 18.22 0.49 2.45
C GLY A 40 18.24 -0.60 3.54
N GLY A 41 17.67 -0.32 4.72
CA GLY A 41 17.42 -1.30 5.76
C GLY A 41 16.40 -2.37 5.35
N ARG A 42 16.29 -3.43 6.15
CA ARG A 42 15.39 -4.57 5.86
C ARG A 42 13.93 -4.15 5.94
N ASN A 43 13.16 -4.45 4.89
CA ASN A 43 11.72 -4.24 4.89
C ASN A 43 11.00 -5.30 5.74
N SER A 44 9.84 -4.94 6.29
CA SER A 44 9.02 -5.86 7.07
C SER A 44 7.53 -5.56 6.89
N PRO A 45 6.63 -6.52 7.20
CA PRO A 45 5.18 -6.26 7.22
C PRO A 45 4.77 -5.07 8.11
N ALA A 46 5.58 -4.71 9.12
CA ALA A 46 5.32 -3.57 9.99
C ALA A 46 5.35 -2.21 9.27
N GLU A 47 5.89 -2.14 8.04
CA GLU A 47 5.90 -0.91 7.24
C GLU A 47 4.58 -0.64 6.51
N LEU A 48 3.68 -1.64 6.44
CA LEU A 48 2.42 -1.54 5.70
C LEU A 48 1.55 -0.34 6.15
N PRO A 49 1.38 -0.04 7.46
CA PRO A 49 0.61 1.12 7.90
C PRO A 49 1.18 2.45 7.40
N ARG A 50 2.52 2.59 7.37
CA ARG A 50 3.17 3.82 6.90
C ARG A 50 3.09 3.97 5.38
N ILE A 51 3.16 2.87 4.64
CA ILE A 51 2.90 2.85 3.19
C ILE A 51 1.44 3.26 2.91
N GLY A 52 0.49 2.72 3.67
CA GLY A 52 -0.93 3.07 3.56
C GLY A 52 -1.19 4.56 3.87
N ALA A 53 -0.61 5.08 4.95
CA ALA A 53 -0.73 6.50 5.31
C ALA A 53 -0.21 7.43 4.20
N LEU A 54 0.91 7.09 3.58
CA LEU A 54 1.44 7.84 2.44
C LEU A 54 0.48 7.85 1.24
N LEU A 55 -0.16 6.71 0.96
CA LEU A 55 -1.14 6.63 -0.13
C LEU A 55 -2.40 7.44 0.20
N ALA A 56 -2.84 7.42 1.46
CA ALA A 56 -4.00 8.17 1.91
C ALA A 56 -3.76 9.68 1.76
N GLU A 57 -2.58 10.17 2.16
CA GLU A 57 -2.14 11.55 1.93
C GLU A 57 -2.13 11.91 0.43
N LEU A 58 -1.58 11.03 -0.42
CA LEU A 58 -1.57 11.24 -1.88
C LEU A 58 -2.97 11.33 -2.51
N ARG A 59 -3.96 10.71 -1.87
CA ARG A 59 -5.34 10.64 -2.36
C ARG A 59 -6.29 11.62 -1.66
N ASP A 60 -5.80 12.36 -0.67
CA ASP A 60 -6.61 13.25 0.17
C ASP A 60 -7.81 12.53 0.82
N ILE A 61 -7.57 11.35 1.39
CA ILE A 61 -8.58 10.57 2.13
C ILE A 61 -8.07 10.12 3.49
N ASP A 62 -8.99 9.72 4.38
CA ASP A 62 -8.64 9.18 5.70
C ASP A 62 -7.85 7.87 5.57
N ALA A 63 -6.81 7.71 6.40
CA ALA A 63 -6.00 6.50 6.41
C ALA A 63 -6.80 5.26 6.85
N GLY A 64 -7.77 5.43 7.75
CA GLY A 64 -8.68 4.37 8.15
C GLY A 64 -9.63 3.96 7.03
N GLU A 65 -10.14 4.92 6.25
CA GLU A 65 -10.91 4.65 5.03
C GLU A 65 -10.11 3.87 4.01
N LEU A 66 -8.89 4.30 3.72
CA LEU A 66 -7.99 3.60 2.80
C LEU A 66 -7.68 2.18 3.30
N ALA A 67 -7.44 2.00 4.59
CA ALA A 67 -7.20 0.68 5.17
C ALA A 67 -8.41 -0.25 5.01
N ARG A 68 -9.63 0.24 5.30
CA ARG A 68 -10.85 -0.56 5.11
C ARG A 68 -11.06 -0.95 3.66
N ALA A 69 -10.91 0.00 2.74
CA ALA A 69 -11.08 -0.24 1.31
C ALA A 69 -10.05 -1.25 0.79
N THR A 70 -8.77 -1.02 1.07
CA THR A 70 -7.69 -1.89 0.57
C THR A 70 -7.73 -3.30 1.18
N SER A 71 -8.16 -3.46 2.43
CA SER A 71 -8.42 -4.77 3.03
C SER A 71 -9.58 -5.50 2.34
N SER A 72 -10.68 -4.79 2.06
CA SER A 72 -11.82 -5.37 1.32
C SER A 72 -11.41 -5.78 -0.10
N ASN A 73 -10.63 -4.95 -0.79
CA ASN A 73 -10.10 -5.25 -2.12
C ASN A 73 -9.18 -6.48 -2.10
N ALA A 74 -8.32 -6.60 -1.09
CA ALA A 74 -7.43 -7.76 -0.95
C ALA A 74 -8.23 -9.06 -0.76
N CYS A 75 -9.28 -9.05 0.08
CA CYS A 75 -10.16 -10.20 0.26
C CYS A 75 -10.93 -10.55 -1.02
N ALA A 76 -11.38 -9.55 -1.79
CA ALA A 76 -12.05 -9.76 -3.07
C ALA A 76 -11.09 -10.33 -4.14
N ALA A 77 -9.84 -9.85 -4.18
CA ALA A 77 -8.82 -10.32 -5.11
C ALA A 77 -8.25 -11.70 -4.74
N LEU A 78 -8.23 -12.02 -3.45
CA LEU A 78 -7.73 -13.28 -2.90
C LEU A 78 -8.80 -13.91 -1.99
N PRO A 79 -9.87 -14.50 -2.56
CA PRO A 79 -11.00 -15.03 -1.79
C PRO A 79 -10.61 -16.07 -0.73
N ARG A 80 -9.48 -16.76 -0.93
CA ARG A 80 -8.96 -17.75 0.04
C ARG A 80 -8.38 -17.13 1.31
N LEU A 81 -8.20 -15.82 1.38
CA LEU A 81 -7.82 -15.14 2.64
C LEU A 81 -8.96 -15.16 3.67
N LEU A 82 -10.19 -15.38 3.22
CA LEU A 82 -11.38 -15.42 4.09
C LEU A 82 -11.82 -16.84 4.46
N SER A 83 -11.20 -17.88 3.89
CA SER A 83 -11.52 -19.26 4.22
C SER A 83 -10.74 -19.71 5.45
N ASP A 84 -11.46 -20.16 6.48
CA ASP A 84 -10.93 -20.73 7.72
C ASP A 84 -10.39 -22.18 7.54
N ASP A 85 -9.89 -22.54 6.35
CA ASP A 85 -9.36 -23.89 6.06
C ASP A 85 -7.97 -24.11 6.68
#